data_AF-A0A8S9WYP8-F1
#
_entry.id   AF-A0A8S9WYP8-F1
#
_cell.length_a   1.000
_cell.length_b   1.000
_cell.length_c   1.000
_cell.angle_alpha   90.00
_cell.angle_beta   90.00
_cell.angle_gamma   90.00
#
_symmetry.space_group_name_H-M   'P 1'
#
loop_
_entity.id
_entity.type
_entity.pdbx_description
1 polymer ?
#
loop_
_entity_poly.entity_id
_entity_poly.type
_entity_poly.pdbx_seq_one_letter_code
_entity_poly.pdbx_strand_id
1 'polypeptide(L)'
;MMSVFEAYTSSEPNAPETLLCQCFKFVVRNLNSVFTEDPATQGYELQPGHALPREICEALIRHYQLSGYQVNDRFVRLFKDRSSTVLRYVRLRNSTISDDGFKTVLSHRLVELDIAKCQQISDQSLTTLNLYGDRLVSLVVGAGVQLLPDSLSFSVPWPDPSPMSFEERGYILKAPNLRKLAIRNLYIHRDRRYFPLLLESLPNLQELDLSGCSDVENLEYITKLKHLTHLTLHNVFKIQDCLVNICKVKTLRHLDISQSSDKMGQYNKENMTLAYIVESLPNLESLDISGTNLAGTGIAEHSALPGTDIPGLAWRIGRPLWFLGLYGTLHGACRRHDIPAKHISGDANERQILVAASQYLERPDILQRVLNDLYQLFRYESCQDIHTAMSVVLEAMDRHITAKHIQISG
;
A
#
# COMPACT_ATOMS: atom_id res chain seq x y z
N MET A 1 8.11 -7.46 -14.71
CA MET A 1 7.72 -6.55 -15.79
C MET A 1 7.95 -5.16 -15.25
N MET A 2 9.10 -4.54 -15.60
CA MET A 2 9.47 -3.20 -15.16
C MET A 2 8.29 -2.27 -15.47
N SER A 3 7.74 -1.64 -14.43
CA SER A 3 6.64 -0.72 -14.62
C SER A 3 7.17 0.51 -15.36
N VAL A 4 6.31 1.13 -16.17
CA VAL A 4 6.58 2.39 -16.88
C VAL A 4 7.01 3.53 -15.92
N PHE A 5 6.95 3.32 -14.60
CA PHE A 5 7.52 4.21 -13.59
C PHE A 5 9.05 4.32 -13.63
N GLU A 6 9.78 3.27 -14.02
CA GLU A 6 11.26 3.33 -14.08
C GLU A 6 11.79 4.14 -15.27
N ALA A 7 10.96 4.35 -16.31
CA ALA A 7 11.37 5.11 -17.49
C ALA A 7 11.43 6.63 -17.26
N TYR A 8 10.88 7.13 -16.15
CA TYR A 8 10.92 8.56 -15.78
C TYR A 8 11.60 8.85 -14.44
N THR A 9 12.11 7.81 -13.77
CA THR A 9 12.97 7.96 -12.58
C THR A 9 14.45 7.69 -12.88
N SER A 10 14.82 7.45 -14.14
CA SER A 10 16.23 7.41 -14.56
C SER A 10 16.85 8.80 -14.72
N SER A 11 16.42 9.79 -13.94
CA SER A 11 17.26 10.97 -13.75
C SER A 11 18.41 10.54 -12.87
N GLU A 12 19.63 10.49 -13.43
CA GLU A 12 20.84 10.47 -12.61
C GLU A 12 20.67 11.48 -11.46
N PRO A 13 20.98 11.12 -10.22
CA PRO A 13 20.63 11.91 -9.02
C PRO A 13 21.24 13.33 -8.97
N ASN A 14 21.97 13.76 -10.00
CA ASN A 14 22.57 15.09 -10.16
C ASN A 14 22.30 15.74 -11.54
N ALA A 15 21.40 15.21 -12.36
CA ALA A 15 21.08 15.82 -13.64
C ALA A 15 20.22 17.10 -13.43
N PRO A 16 20.45 18.18 -14.19
CA PRO A 16 19.61 19.36 -14.12
C PRO A 16 18.18 19.01 -14.49
N GLU A 17 17.22 19.64 -13.81
CA GLU A 17 15.81 19.41 -14.02
C GLU A 17 15.40 19.71 -15.47
N THR A 18 14.69 18.77 -16.09
CA THR A 18 14.30 18.87 -17.51
C THR A 18 13.42 20.10 -17.76
N LEU A 19 13.50 20.67 -18.97
CA LEU A 19 12.63 21.78 -19.38
C LEU A 19 11.15 21.43 -19.19
N LEU A 20 10.76 20.19 -19.49
CA LEU A 20 9.38 19.73 -19.30
C LEU A 20 8.94 19.84 -17.83
N CYS A 21 9.80 19.44 -16.89
CA CYS A 21 9.51 19.55 -15.46
C CYS A 21 9.41 21.02 -15.01
N GLN A 22 10.30 21.88 -15.52
CA GLN A 22 10.24 23.32 -15.27
C GLN A 22 8.94 23.94 -15.82
N CYS A 23 8.49 23.53 -17.01
CA CYS A 23 7.20 23.95 -17.58
C CYS A 23 6.02 23.53 -16.69
N PHE A 24 6.01 22.29 -16.17
CA PHE A 24 4.95 21.87 -15.25
C PHE A 24 4.93 22.69 -13.97
N LYS A 25 6.10 22.95 -13.36
CA LYS A 25 6.22 23.83 -12.19
C LYS A 25 5.70 25.23 -12.49
N PHE A 26 5.99 25.77 -13.68
CA PHE A 26 5.47 27.06 -14.10
C PHE A 26 3.95 27.05 -14.25
N VAL A 27 3.39 26.07 -14.97
CA VAL A 27 1.94 25.94 -15.20
C VAL A 27 1.19 25.82 -13.87
N VAL A 28 1.64 24.92 -12.98
CA VAL A 28 1.04 24.67 -11.67
C VAL A 28 1.01 25.91 -10.78
N ARG A 29 2.04 26.78 -10.86
CA ARG A 29 2.08 28.04 -10.10
C ARG A 29 1.23 29.14 -10.73
N ASN A 30 0.83 29.00 -11.99
CA ASN A 30 0.14 30.03 -12.77
C ASN A 30 -1.17 29.52 -13.41
N LEU A 31 -1.91 28.64 -12.73
CA LEU A 31 -3.12 28.01 -13.28
C LEU A 31 -4.15 29.03 -13.80
N ASN A 32 -4.38 30.13 -13.09
CA ASN A 32 -5.31 31.19 -13.50
C ASN A 32 -4.91 31.90 -14.81
N SER A 33 -3.64 31.83 -15.21
CA SER A 33 -3.15 32.43 -16.46
C SER A 33 -3.13 31.44 -17.62
N VAL A 34 -3.06 30.14 -17.31
CA VAL A 34 -2.98 29.07 -18.31
C VAL A 34 -4.36 28.51 -18.65
N PHE A 35 -5.24 28.40 -17.65
CA PHE A 35 -6.57 27.82 -17.77
C PHE A 35 -7.65 28.87 -17.56
N THR A 36 -8.81 28.62 -18.16
CA THR A 36 -10.00 29.45 -17.94
C THR A 36 -10.74 28.99 -16.69
N GLU A 37 -11.49 29.88 -16.07
CA GLU A 37 -12.31 29.56 -14.92
C GLU A 37 -13.79 29.58 -15.32
N ASP A 38 -14.51 28.50 -15.01
CA ASP A 38 -15.95 28.42 -15.18
C ASP A 38 -16.64 29.36 -14.17
N PRO A 39 -17.38 30.39 -14.60
CA PRO A 39 -18.04 31.33 -13.70
C PRO A 39 -19.05 30.69 -12.74
N ALA A 40 -19.65 29.55 -13.12
CA ALA A 40 -20.68 28.90 -12.31
C ALA A 40 -20.08 28.02 -11.21
N THR A 41 -19.01 27.28 -11.55
CA THR A 41 -18.44 26.30 -10.63
C THR A 41 -17.15 26.78 -9.98
N GLN A 42 -16.52 27.85 -10.48
CA GLN A 42 -15.16 28.28 -10.14
C GLN A 42 -14.09 27.21 -10.42
N GLY A 43 -14.42 26.22 -11.27
CA GLY A 43 -13.50 25.18 -11.70
C GLY A 43 -12.57 25.63 -12.82
N TYR A 44 -11.36 25.07 -12.88
CA TYR A 44 -10.50 25.27 -14.04
C TYR A 44 -11.02 24.48 -15.25
N GLU A 45 -10.92 25.07 -16.44
CA GLU A 45 -11.27 24.47 -17.71
C GLU A 45 -10.15 24.70 -18.73
N LEU A 46 -10.03 23.76 -19.69
CA LEU A 46 -9.18 23.95 -20.84
C LEU A 46 -9.78 25.04 -21.75
N GLN A 47 -8.90 25.81 -22.37
CA GLN A 47 -9.33 26.72 -23.42
C GLN A 47 -9.99 25.93 -24.57
N PRO A 48 -11.10 26.42 -25.14
CA PRO A 48 -11.79 25.74 -26.23
C PRO A 48 -10.84 25.33 -27.36
N GLY A 49 -10.96 24.08 -27.84
CA GLY A 49 -10.13 23.53 -28.92
C GLY A 49 -8.77 22.96 -28.48
N HIS A 50 -8.40 23.08 -27.20
CA HIS A 50 -7.21 22.43 -26.67
C HIS A 50 -7.52 21.05 -26.12
N ALA A 51 -6.66 20.08 -26.41
CA ALA A 51 -6.70 18.75 -25.84
C ALA A 51 -5.36 18.41 -25.19
N LEU A 52 -5.41 17.81 -24.00
CA LEU A 52 -4.23 17.35 -23.29
C LEU A 52 -4.15 15.82 -23.40
N PRO A 53 -3.04 15.28 -23.93
CA PRO A 53 -2.84 13.83 -23.94
C PRO A 53 -2.64 13.33 -22.51
N ARG A 54 -2.87 12.03 -22.31
CA ARG A 54 -2.85 11.37 -21.01
C ARG A 54 -1.60 11.70 -20.20
N GLU A 55 -0.43 11.64 -20.84
CA GLU A 55 0.87 11.87 -20.21
C GLU A 55 0.95 13.25 -19.57
N ILE A 56 0.34 14.26 -20.19
CA ILE A 56 0.31 15.63 -19.69
C ILE A 56 -0.71 15.78 -18.56
N CYS A 57 -1.89 15.17 -18.67
CA CYS A 57 -2.89 15.20 -17.60
C CYS A 57 -2.37 14.56 -16.30
N GLU A 58 -1.77 13.37 -16.41
CA GLU A 58 -1.24 12.64 -15.26
C GLU A 58 -0.01 13.35 -14.66
N ALA A 59 0.85 13.92 -15.51
CA ALA A 59 1.98 14.73 -15.05
C ALA A 59 1.53 16.03 -14.37
N LEU A 60 0.46 16.68 -14.83
CA LEU A 60 -0.10 17.86 -14.18
C LEU A 60 -0.55 17.54 -12.75
N ILE A 61 -1.30 16.46 -12.54
CA ILE A 61 -1.70 16.01 -11.19
C ILE A 61 -0.47 15.77 -10.33
N ARG A 62 0.54 15.05 -10.85
CA ARG A 62 1.77 14.74 -10.13
C ARG A 62 2.53 16.01 -9.71
N HIS A 63 2.79 16.93 -10.64
CA HIS A 63 3.54 18.15 -10.36
C HIS A 63 2.76 19.15 -9.51
N TYR A 64 1.42 19.12 -9.56
CA TYR A 64 0.57 19.87 -8.66
C TYR A 64 0.82 19.44 -7.20
N GLN A 65 0.81 18.12 -6.95
CA GLN A 65 1.11 17.56 -5.63
C GLN A 65 2.56 17.79 -5.18
N LEU A 66 3.55 17.57 -6.06
CA LEU A 66 4.97 17.81 -5.76
C LEU A 66 5.29 19.28 -5.47
N SER A 67 4.45 20.21 -5.94
CA SER A 67 4.59 21.64 -5.63
C SER A 67 3.95 22.02 -4.28
N GLY A 68 3.49 21.04 -3.51
CA GLY A 68 2.89 21.22 -2.19
C GLY A 68 1.38 21.53 -2.21
N TYR A 69 0.73 21.51 -3.37
CA TYR A 69 -0.71 21.75 -3.46
C TYR A 69 -1.51 20.46 -3.26
N GLN A 70 -2.66 20.58 -2.61
CA GLN A 70 -3.62 19.48 -2.46
C GLN A 70 -4.60 19.50 -3.63
N VAL A 71 -4.73 18.37 -4.34
CA VAL A 71 -5.71 18.26 -5.43
C VAL A 71 -7.11 18.41 -4.85
N ASN A 72 -7.92 19.26 -5.49
CA ASN A 72 -9.26 19.62 -5.06
C ASN A 72 -10.22 19.68 -6.27
N ASP A 73 -11.50 19.86 -6.00
CA ASP A 73 -12.56 19.87 -7.01
C ASP A 73 -12.33 20.92 -8.11
N ARG A 74 -11.83 22.10 -7.73
CA ARG A 74 -11.51 23.18 -8.67
C ARG A 74 -10.45 22.75 -9.69
N PHE A 75 -9.43 22.02 -9.22
CA PHE A 75 -8.38 21.48 -10.09
C PHE A 75 -8.86 20.33 -10.98
N VAL A 76 -9.54 19.32 -10.42
CA VAL A 76 -9.92 18.13 -11.20
C VAL A 76 -10.98 18.39 -12.25
N ARG A 77 -11.74 19.49 -12.15
CA ARG A 77 -12.65 19.94 -13.21
C ARG A 77 -11.95 20.24 -14.53
N LEU A 78 -10.64 20.48 -14.52
CA LEU A 78 -9.84 20.56 -15.74
C LEU A 78 -10.00 19.31 -16.62
N PHE A 79 -10.26 18.16 -15.99
CA PHE A 79 -10.42 16.88 -16.64
C PHE A 79 -11.88 16.48 -16.85
N LYS A 80 -12.83 17.40 -16.74
CA LYS A 80 -14.26 17.11 -16.90
C LYS A 80 -14.62 16.65 -18.31
N ASP A 81 -14.02 17.26 -19.33
CA ASP A 81 -14.24 16.88 -20.72
C ASP A 81 -13.34 15.70 -21.13
N ARG A 82 -13.95 14.53 -21.26
CA ARG A 82 -13.29 13.27 -21.66
C ARG A 82 -12.93 13.21 -23.15
N SER A 83 -13.40 14.15 -23.96
CA SER A 83 -12.99 14.28 -25.36
C SER A 83 -11.67 15.04 -25.49
N SER A 84 -11.42 15.97 -24.57
CA SER A 84 -10.22 16.82 -24.54
C SER A 84 -9.16 16.34 -23.55
N THR A 85 -9.52 15.53 -22.56
CA THR A 85 -8.59 15.00 -21.55
C THR A 85 -8.79 13.51 -21.33
N VAL A 86 -7.71 12.80 -20.99
CA VAL A 86 -7.75 11.37 -20.68
C VAL A 86 -6.92 11.09 -19.43
N LEU A 87 -7.48 10.34 -18.48
CA LEU A 87 -6.78 9.84 -17.29
C LEU A 87 -6.83 8.30 -17.26
N ARG A 88 -5.73 7.64 -16.89
CA ARG A 88 -5.71 6.19 -16.67
C ARG A 88 -5.00 5.79 -15.37
N TYR A 89 -3.91 6.46 -15.04
CA TYR A 89 -3.09 6.19 -13.87
C TYR A 89 -3.13 7.40 -12.95
N VAL A 90 -3.98 7.33 -11.93
CA VAL A 90 -4.26 8.49 -11.09
C VAL A 90 -3.87 8.19 -9.65
N ARG A 91 -3.01 9.04 -9.10
CA ARG A 91 -2.69 9.06 -7.66
C ARG A 91 -3.10 10.41 -7.12
N LEU A 92 -3.95 10.40 -6.11
CA LEU A 92 -4.53 11.58 -5.46
C LEU A 92 -4.14 11.61 -3.98
N ARG A 93 -2.94 11.15 -3.63
CA ARG A 93 -2.52 11.10 -2.22
C ARG A 93 -2.63 12.46 -1.53
N ASN A 94 -3.17 12.51 -0.31
CA ASN A 94 -3.32 13.73 0.49
C ASN A 94 -4.14 14.84 -0.21
N SER A 95 -5.22 14.46 -0.90
CA SER A 95 -6.08 15.39 -1.64
C SER A 95 -7.33 15.77 -0.85
N THR A 96 -7.83 16.98 -1.09
CA THR A 96 -9.10 17.52 -0.55
C THR A 96 -10.17 17.49 -1.65
N ILE A 97 -10.24 16.36 -2.35
CA ILE A 97 -11.22 16.11 -3.40
C ILE A 97 -12.49 15.55 -2.75
N SER A 98 -13.65 16.13 -3.07
CA SER A 98 -14.94 15.63 -2.61
C SER A 98 -15.44 14.50 -3.52
N ASP A 99 -16.57 13.90 -3.16
CA ASP A 99 -17.24 12.89 -4.00
C ASP A 99 -17.63 13.43 -5.41
N ASP A 100 -17.93 14.73 -5.55
CA ASP A 100 -18.25 15.35 -6.86
C ASP A 100 -17.00 15.47 -7.75
N GLY A 101 -15.92 16.01 -7.19
CA GLY A 101 -14.63 16.07 -7.87
C GLY A 101 -14.13 14.67 -8.22
N PHE A 102 -14.27 13.72 -7.30
CA PHE A 102 -13.82 12.35 -7.51
C PHE A 102 -14.63 11.62 -8.58
N LYS A 103 -15.94 11.89 -8.69
CA LYS A 103 -16.77 11.42 -9.81
C LYS A 103 -16.23 11.89 -11.17
N THR A 104 -15.73 13.12 -11.26
CA THR A 104 -15.09 13.63 -12.48
C THR A 104 -13.91 12.75 -12.87
N VAL A 105 -13.03 12.42 -11.92
CA VAL A 105 -11.87 11.56 -12.15
C VAL A 105 -12.29 10.12 -12.52
N LEU A 106 -13.24 9.53 -11.79
CA LEU A 106 -13.71 8.16 -12.03
C LEU A 106 -14.35 7.98 -13.41
N SER A 107 -14.95 9.03 -13.97
CA SER A 107 -15.60 8.99 -15.29
C SER A 107 -14.66 8.66 -16.46
N HIS A 108 -13.35 8.72 -16.23
CA HIS A 108 -12.30 8.34 -17.18
C HIS A 108 -12.05 6.82 -17.27
N ARG A 109 -12.68 6.00 -16.42
CA ARG A 109 -12.53 4.53 -16.39
C ARG A 109 -11.05 4.13 -16.22
N LEU A 110 -10.53 4.45 -15.05
CA LEU A 110 -9.13 4.34 -14.69
C LEU A 110 -8.62 2.88 -14.73
N VAL A 111 -7.31 2.75 -14.92
CA VAL A 111 -6.55 1.50 -14.82
C VAL A 111 -5.93 1.36 -13.44
N GLU A 112 -5.38 2.44 -12.90
CA GLU A 112 -4.85 2.47 -11.53
C GLU A 112 -5.36 3.69 -10.78
N LEU A 113 -5.70 3.47 -9.51
CA LEU A 113 -6.16 4.49 -8.61
C LEU A 113 -5.52 4.34 -7.22
N ASP A 114 -4.90 5.41 -6.73
CA ASP A 114 -4.43 5.54 -5.34
C ASP A 114 -5.03 6.80 -4.71
N ILE A 115 -5.82 6.63 -3.65
CA ILE A 115 -6.52 7.71 -2.94
C ILE A 115 -6.09 7.81 -1.47
N ALA A 116 -4.85 7.46 -1.11
CA ALA A 116 -4.44 7.51 0.29
C ALA A 116 -4.55 8.90 0.91
N LYS A 117 -5.03 8.98 2.17
CA LYS A 117 -5.21 10.24 2.91
C LYS A 117 -6.21 11.23 2.26
N CYS A 118 -7.15 10.77 1.45
CA CYS A 118 -8.27 11.57 0.93
C CYS A 118 -9.47 11.56 1.89
N GLN A 119 -9.51 12.49 2.85
CA GLN A 119 -10.50 12.48 3.93
C GLN A 119 -11.91 12.95 3.53
N GLN A 120 -12.04 13.57 2.35
CA GLN A 120 -13.32 14.11 1.85
C GLN A 120 -14.05 13.16 0.89
N ILE A 121 -13.47 11.98 0.60
CA ILE A 121 -14.13 10.93 -0.17
C ILE A 121 -14.91 10.03 0.80
N SER A 122 -16.19 9.83 0.51
CA SER A 122 -17.11 8.98 1.28
C SER A 122 -17.61 7.78 0.47
N ASP A 123 -18.47 6.98 1.10
CA ASP A 123 -19.11 5.80 0.52
C ASP A 123 -20.06 6.15 -0.62
N GLN A 124 -20.49 7.41 -0.73
CA GLN A 124 -21.26 7.92 -1.87
C GLN A 124 -20.55 7.70 -3.22
N SER A 125 -19.21 7.73 -3.22
CA SER A 125 -18.42 7.49 -4.42
C SER A 125 -18.34 6.03 -4.83
N LEU A 126 -18.69 5.08 -3.96
CA LEU A 126 -18.62 3.65 -4.25
C LEU A 126 -19.52 3.26 -5.43
N THR A 127 -20.71 3.87 -5.55
CA THR A 127 -21.62 3.62 -6.68
C THR A 127 -20.98 4.04 -8.01
N THR A 128 -20.34 5.21 -8.02
CA THR A 128 -19.62 5.72 -9.20
C THR A 128 -18.41 4.84 -9.53
N LEU A 129 -17.66 4.40 -8.51
CA LEU A 129 -16.53 3.49 -8.70
C LEU A 129 -17.00 2.16 -9.30
N ASN A 130 -18.10 1.59 -8.79
CA ASN A 130 -18.68 0.35 -9.31
C ASN A 130 -19.21 0.49 -10.75
N LEU A 131 -19.60 1.70 -11.16
CA LEU A 131 -20.04 1.99 -12.53
C LEU A 131 -18.86 2.05 -13.52
N TYR A 132 -17.72 2.60 -13.11
CA TYR A 132 -16.56 2.84 -13.98
C TYR A 132 -15.35 1.93 -13.71
N GLY A 133 -15.46 1.01 -12.74
CA GLY A 133 -14.38 0.14 -12.25
C GLY A 133 -14.06 -1.05 -13.15
N ASP A 134 -14.66 -1.15 -14.34
CA ASP A 134 -14.49 -2.29 -15.22
C ASP A 134 -13.07 -2.43 -15.79
N ARG A 135 -12.32 -1.33 -15.89
CA ARG A 135 -10.91 -1.31 -16.35
C ARG A 135 -9.89 -1.30 -15.22
N LEU A 136 -10.35 -1.20 -13.98
CA LEU A 136 -9.48 -0.99 -12.83
C LEU A 136 -8.67 -2.27 -12.56
N VAL A 137 -7.35 -2.12 -12.56
CA VAL A 137 -6.38 -3.19 -12.31
C VAL A 137 -5.75 -3.04 -10.92
N SER A 138 -5.56 -1.80 -10.44
CA SER A 138 -5.04 -1.51 -9.11
C SER A 138 -5.89 -0.47 -8.40
N LEU A 139 -6.31 -0.78 -7.17
CA LEU A 139 -7.00 0.13 -6.27
C LEU A 139 -6.28 0.17 -4.92
N VAL A 140 -5.88 1.37 -4.50
CA VAL A 140 -5.32 1.64 -3.17
C VAL A 140 -6.23 2.63 -2.44
N VAL A 141 -6.93 2.13 -1.43
CA VAL A 141 -7.70 2.88 -0.45
C VAL A 141 -6.86 3.00 0.81
N GLY A 142 -6.14 4.12 0.94
CA GLY A 142 -5.27 4.34 2.09
C GLY A 142 -6.03 4.73 3.36
N ALA A 143 -5.29 4.87 4.45
CA ALA A 143 -5.84 5.24 5.74
C ALA A 143 -6.58 6.59 5.70
N GLY A 144 -7.71 6.65 6.41
CA GLY A 144 -8.53 7.87 6.56
C GLY A 144 -9.47 8.17 5.39
N VAL A 145 -9.67 7.21 4.48
CA VAL A 145 -10.59 7.32 3.34
C VAL A 145 -11.82 6.48 3.62
N GLN A 146 -13.02 7.07 3.55
CA GLN A 146 -14.28 6.38 3.85
C GLN A 146 -15.00 5.91 2.58
N LEU A 147 -14.25 5.46 1.56
CA LEU A 147 -14.82 5.00 0.28
C LEU A 147 -15.64 3.71 0.42
N LEU A 148 -15.22 2.81 1.31
CA LEU A 148 -15.91 1.56 1.57
C LEU A 148 -16.82 1.74 2.81
N PRO A 149 -18.04 1.20 2.80
CA PRO A 149 -18.95 1.31 3.94
C PRO A 149 -18.36 0.59 5.16
N ASP A 150 -18.60 1.11 6.35
CA ASP A 150 -18.17 0.52 7.63
C ASP A 150 -19.17 -0.51 8.19
N SER A 151 -20.37 -0.55 7.62
CA SER A 151 -21.44 -1.49 7.93
C SER A 151 -22.15 -2.00 6.67
N LEU A 152 -22.60 -3.25 6.70
CA LEU A 152 -23.52 -3.80 5.70
C LEU A 152 -24.96 -3.30 5.88
N SER A 153 -25.29 -2.75 7.05
CA SER A 153 -26.62 -2.21 7.37
C SER A 153 -26.80 -0.79 6.81
N PHE A 154 -27.03 -0.68 5.49
CA PHE A 154 -27.58 0.50 4.78
C PHE A 154 -26.85 1.86 4.90
N SER A 155 -26.43 2.45 3.78
CA SER A 155 -26.23 3.91 3.68
C SER A 155 -26.20 4.48 2.23
N VAL A 156 -27.32 4.51 1.50
CA VAL A 156 -27.74 5.73 0.74
C VAL A 156 -29.14 5.59 0.11
N PRO A 157 -29.93 6.68 0.00
CA PRO A 157 -31.16 6.72 -0.78
C PRO A 157 -30.84 6.60 -2.28
N TRP A 158 -31.46 5.62 -2.93
CA TRP A 158 -31.36 5.42 -4.38
C TRP A 158 -32.35 6.35 -5.10
N PRO A 159 -32.06 6.79 -6.34
CA PRO A 159 -33.10 7.29 -7.23
C PRO A 159 -34.01 6.17 -7.78
N ASP A 160 -33.74 4.91 -7.40
CA ASP A 160 -34.41 3.70 -7.90
C ASP A 160 -35.38 3.14 -6.84
N PRO A 161 -36.59 2.64 -7.19
CA PRO A 161 -37.68 2.36 -6.25
C PRO A 161 -37.46 1.23 -5.21
N SER A 162 -36.30 0.59 -5.17
CA SER A 162 -35.94 -0.36 -4.12
C SER A 162 -34.43 -0.45 -3.94
N PRO A 163 -33.85 0.09 -2.85
CA PRO A 163 -32.45 -0.11 -2.50
C PRO A 163 -32.16 -1.61 -2.34
N MET A 164 -31.43 -2.22 -3.27
CA MET A 164 -30.89 -3.57 -3.01
C MET A 164 -29.73 -3.46 -2.03
N SER A 165 -29.77 -4.26 -0.98
CA SER A 165 -28.66 -4.44 -0.04
C SER A 165 -27.43 -5.03 -0.73
N PHE A 166 -26.25 -4.87 -0.11
CA PHE A 166 -25.02 -5.53 -0.60
C PHE A 166 -25.15 -7.04 -0.65
N GLU A 167 -25.97 -7.63 0.24
CA GLU A 167 -26.22 -9.07 0.27
C GLU A 167 -27.06 -9.52 -0.94
N GLU A 168 -28.13 -8.78 -1.28
CA GLU A 168 -28.96 -9.07 -2.45
C GLU A 168 -28.20 -8.84 -3.76
N ARG A 169 -27.38 -7.79 -3.79
CA ARG A 169 -26.52 -7.47 -4.94
C ARG A 169 -25.36 -8.47 -5.10
N GLY A 170 -24.92 -9.08 -4.00
CA GLY A 170 -23.83 -10.06 -3.95
C GLY A 170 -22.42 -9.47 -3.98
N TYR A 171 -22.24 -8.15 -3.89
CA TYR A 171 -20.92 -7.53 -3.85
C TYR A 171 -20.93 -6.11 -3.28
N ILE A 172 -19.81 -5.71 -2.66
CA ILE A 172 -19.53 -4.31 -2.27
C ILE A 172 -18.80 -3.58 -3.40
N LEU A 173 -17.75 -4.20 -3.94
CA LEU A 173 -16.90 -3.64 -4.99
C LEU A 173 -16.98 -4.47 -6.28
N LYS A 174 -17.27 -3.82 -7.41
CA LYS A 174 -17.30 -4.41 -8.75
C LYS A 174 -16.13 -3.90 -9.57
N ALA A 175 -15.05 -4.69 -9.58
CA ALA A 175 -13.87 -4.44 -10.40
C ALA A 175 -13.32 -5.80 -10.92
N PRO A 176 -13.93 -6.38 -11.96
CA PRO A 176 -13.64 -7.77 -12.39
C PRO A 176 -12.21 -7.98 -12.91
N ASN A 177 -11.55 -6.90 -13.34
CA ASN A 177 -10.16 -6.93 -13.82
C ASN A 177 -9.14 -6.54 -12.75
N LEU A 178 -9.58 -6.34 -11.49
CA LEU A 178 -8.70 -5.95 -10.41
C LEU A 178 -7.71 -7.07 -10.09
N ARG A 179 -6.44 -6.71 -10.07
CA ARG A 179 -5.32 -7.59 -9.71
C ARG A 179 -4.69 -7.17 -8.39
N LYS A 180 -4.81 -5.90 -8.01
CA LYS A 180 -4.29 -5.35 -6.77
C LYS A 180 -5.37 -4.59 -6.02
N LEU A 181 -5.60 -4.99 -4.78
CA LEU A 181 -6.45 -4.29 -3.83
C LEU A 181 -5.66 -4.03 -2.55
N ALA A 182 -5.51 -2.77 -2.19
CA ALA A 182 -4.99 -2.37 -0.89
C ALA A 182 -6.04 -1.54 -0.16
N ILE A 183 -6.42 -1.99 1.03
CA ILE A 183 -7.34 -1.31 1.93
C ILE A 183 -6.63 -1.21 3.27
N ARG A 184 -6.41 0.02 3.73
CA ARG A 184 -5.62 0.27 4.95
C ARG A 184 -6.47 0.91 6.03
N ASN A 185 -6.37 0.39 7.25
CA ASN A 185 -7.05 0.91 8.44
C ASN A 185 -8.59 0.99 8.30
N LEU A 186 -9.20 0.00 7.64
CA LEU A 186 -10.65 -0.12 7.58
C LEU A 186 -11.18 -0.71 8.90
N TYR A 187 -12.13 -0.01 9.52
CA TYR A 187 -12.81 -0.47 10.72
C TYR A 187 -14.21 -0.98 10.37
N ILE A 188 -14.54 -2.21 10.78
CA ILE A 188 -15.81 -2.88 10.47
C ILE A 188 -16.49 -3.29 11.77
N HIS A 189 -17.80 -3.08 11.85
CA HIS A 189 -18.62 -3.37 13.03
C HIS A 189 -19.01 -4.86 13.17
N ARG A 190 -18.04 -5.77 13.12
CA ARG A 190 -18.26 -7.24 13.25
C ARG A 190 -19.29 -7.83 12.30
N ASP A 191 -19.41 -7.24 11.11
CA ASP A 191 -20.28 -7.75 10.07
C ASP A 191 -19.69 -9.00 9.44
N ARG A 192 -20.41 -10.11 9.62
CA ARG A 192 -20.06 -11.36 8.94
C ARG A 192 -20.28 -11.20 7.45
N ARG A 193 -19.35 -11.72 6.64
CA ARG A 193 -19.38 -11.69 5.18
C ARG A 193 -19.00 -10.37 4.55
N TYR A 194 -18.49 -9.40 5.31
CA TYR A 194 -18.02 -8.14 4.73
C TYR A 194 -16.92 -8.37 3.69
N PHE A 195 -15.83 -9.04 4.08
CA PHE A 195 -14.72 -9.34 3.18
C PHE A 195 -15.09 -10.32 2.06
N PRO A 196 -15.89 -11.39 2.32
CA PRO A 196 -16.47 -12.18 1.25
C PRO A 196 -17.18 -11.34 0.18
N LEU A 197 -18.09 -10.44 0.55
CA LEU A 197 -18.80 -9.57 -0.40
C LEU A 197 -17.88 -8.54 -1.08
N LEU A 198 -16.86 -8.07 -0.38
CA LEU A 198 -15.86 -7.16 -0.92
C LEU A 198 -15.04 -7.81 -2.05
N LEU A 199 -14.71 -9.10 -1.89
CA LEU A 199 -13.82 -9.83 -2.78
C LEU A 199 -14.55 -10.68 -3.83
N GLU A 200 -15.87 -10.87 -3.69
CA GLU A 200 -16.69 -11.75 -4.54
C GLU A 200 -16.53 -11.44 -6.04
N SER A 201 -16.46 -10.17 -6.41
CA SER A 201 -16.36 -9.73 -7.81
C SER A 201 -14.92 -9.51 -8.29
N LEU A 202 -13.91 -10.07 -7.61
CA LEU A 202 -12.48 -9.87 -7.90
C LEU A 202 -11.76 -11.19 -8.26
N PRO A 203 -12.17 -11.91 -9.33
CA PRO A 203 -11.68 -13.26 -9.61
C PRO A 203 -10.19 -13.33 -9.97
N ASN A 204 -9.60 -12.20 -10.42
CA ASN A 204 -8.22 -12.11 -10.88
C ASN A 204 -7.26 -11.52 -9.85
N LEU A 205 -7.69 -11.40 -8.58
CA LEU A 205 -6.90 -10.74 -7.55
C LEU A 205 -5.58 -11.49 -7.28
N GLN A 206 -4.47 -10.75 -7.31
CA GLN A 206 -3.10 -11.26 -7.12
C GLN A 206 -2.43 -10.66 -5.89
N GLU A 207 -2.74 -9.41 -5.56
CA GLU A 207 -2.23 -8.70 -4.39
C GLU A 207 -3.39 -8.21 -3.53
N LEU A 208 -3.39 -8.63 -2.25
CA LEU A 208 -4.33 -8.17 -1.24
C LEU A 208 -3.56 -7.60 -0.05
N ASP A 209 -3.76 -6.31 0.22
CA ASP A 209 -3.24 -5.62 1.40
C ASP A 209 -4.42 -5.19 2.29
N LEU A 210 -4.47 -5.72 3.50
CA LEU A 210 -5.46 -5.42 4.54
C LEU A 210 -4.80 -4.78 5.77
N SER A 211 -3.68 -4.08 5.58
CA SER A 211 -2.88 -3.54 6.69
C SER A 211 -3.72 -2.68 7.64
N GLY A 212 -3.68 -3.01 8.93
CA GLY A 212 -4.39 -2.30 10.00
C GLY A 212 -5.92 -2.40 9.95
N CYS A 213 -6.49 -3.23 9.08
CA CYS A 213 -7.93 -3.51 9.10
C CYS A 213 -8.31 -4.27 10.37
N SER A 214 -9.43 -3.89 10.98
CA SER A 214 -9.99 -4.61 12.14
C SER A 214 -10.96 -5.69 11.68
N ASP A 215 -11.04 -6.79 12.44
CA ASP A 215 -12.02 -7.86 12.24
C ASP A 215 -12.06 -8.43 10.81
N VAL A 216 -10.90 -8.88 10.33
CA VAL A 216 -10.74 -9.55 9.02
C VAL A 216 -11.38 -10.95 8.96
N GLU A 217 -12.30 -11.25 9.89
CA GLU A 217 -12.89 -12.56 10.13
C GLU A 217 -11.80 -13.65 10.34
N ASN A 218 -12.05 -14.89 9.90
CA ASN A 218 -11.08 -15.99 9.98
C ASN A 218 -10.19 -16.12 8.71
N LEU A 219 -10.27 -15.15 7.78
CA LEU A 219 -9.62 -15.17 6.47
C LEU A 219 -9.95 -16.38 5.58
N GLU A 220 -10.96 -17.21 5.85
CA GLU A 220 -11.26 -18.39 5.01
C GLU A 220 -11.57 -18.01 3.55
N TYR A 221 -12.15 -16.84 3.32
CA TYR A 221 -12.50 -16.34 1.99
C TYR A 221 -11.30 -16.18 1.05
N ILE A 222 -10.08 -15.93 1.56
CA ILE A 222 -8.90 -15.78 0.69
C ILE A 222 -8.53 -17.10 0.01
N THR A 223 -8.97 -18.25 0.55
CA THR A 223 -8.71 -19.57 -0.03
C THR A 223 -9.40 -19.75 -1.39
N LYS A 224 -10.41 -18.92 -1.69
CA LYS A 224 -11.11 -18.90 -2.98
C LYS A 224 -10.35 -18.10 -4.05
N LEU A 225 -9.36 -17.28 -3.66
CA LEU A 225 -8.60 -16.42 -4.56
C LEU A 225 -7.47 -17.21 -5.25
N LYS A 226 -7.80 -17.83 -6.38
CA LYS A 226 -6.92 -18.77 -7.10
C LYS A 226 -5.61 -18.16 -7.63
N HIS A 227 -5.54 -16.84 -7.75
CA HIS A 227 -4.39 -16.11 -8.27
C HIS A 227 -3.63 -15.31 -7.21
N LEU A 228 -4.02 -15.41 -5.93
CA LEU A 228 -3.41 -14.63 -4.86
C LEU A 228 -1.95 -15.06 -4.66
N THR A 229 -1.03 -14.12 -4.85
CA THR A 229 0.42 -14.32 -4.71
C THR A 229 1.02 -13.45 -3.63
N HIS A 230 0.39 -12.32 -3.29
CA HIS A 230 0.85 -11.40 -2.25
C HIS A 230 -0.27 -11.14 -1.26
N LEU A 231 0.02 -11.33 0.02
CA LEU A 231 -0.90 -11.06 1.12
C LEU A 231 -0.18 -10.23 2.19
N THR A 232 -0.69 -9.03 2.44
CA THR A 232 -0.19 -8.12 3.47
C THR A 232 -1.23 -7.96 4.57
N LEU A 233 -0.86 -8.35 5.78
CA LEU A 233 -1.69 -8.34 6.99
C LEU A 233 -0.97 -7.59 8.12
N HIS A 234 -0.15 -6.60 7.75
CA HIS A 234 0.60 -5.79 8.69
C HIS A 234 -0.33 -5.12 9.70
N ASN A 235 -0.05 -5.24 11.00
CA ASN A 235 -0.88 -4.69 12.08
C ASN A 235 -2.36 -5.16 12.08
N VAL A 236 -2.65 -6.36 11.54
CA VAL A 236 -3.96 -6.99 11.72
C VAL A 236 -3.97 -7.74 13.06
N PHE A 237 -4.96 -7.43 13.90
CA PHE A 237 -5.08 -8.00 15.24
C PHE A 237 -5.34 -9.50 15.22
N LYS A 238 -4.61 -10.25 16.04
CA LYS A 238 -4.74 -11.70 16.27
C LYS A 238 -4.66 -12.59 15.02
N ILE A 239 -3.78 -12.23 14.09
CA ILE A 239 -3.62 -12.99 12.84
C ILE A 239 -3.15 -14.44 13.04
N GLN A 240 -2.56 -14.77 14.21
CA GLN A 240 -2.18 -16.12 14.57
C GLN A 240 -3.35 -17.12 14.54
N ASP A 241 -4.57 -16.66 14.82
CA ASP A 241 -5.77 -17.50 14.81
C ASP A 241 -6.23 -17.85 13.37
N CYS A 242 -5.74 -17.09 12.38
CA CYS A 242 -6.09 -17.23 10.96
C CYS A 242 -5.06 -18.03 10.14
N LEU A 243 -3.92 -18.41 10.74
CA LEU A 243 -2.81 -19.05 10.03
C LEU A 243 -3.21 -20.31 9.27
N VAL A 244 -4.16 -21.09 9.81
CA VAL A 244 -4.67 -22.30 9.17
C VAL A 244 -5.29 -22.01 7.79
N ASN A 245 -5.92 -20.85 7.61
CA ASN A 245 -6.53 -20.47 6.33
C ASN A 245 -5.50 -19.80 5.41
N ILE A 246 -4.61 -18.97 5.94
CA ILE A 246 -3.48 -18.38 5.18
C ILE A 246 -2.63 -19.49 4.57
N CYS A 247 -2.28 -20.51 5.36
CA CYS A 247 -1.43 -21.63 4.95
C CYS A 247 -2.09 -22.56 3.92
N LYS A 248 -3.40 -22.43 3.64
CA LYS A 248 -4.07 -23.15 2.53
C LYS A 248 -3.76 -22.52 1.17
N VAL A 249 -3.35 -21.25 1.09
CA VAL A 249 -3.12 -20.53 -0.17
C VAL A 249 -1.74 -20.84 -0.74
N LYS A 250 -1.62 -21.99 -1.42
CA LYS A 250 -0.32 -22.51 -1.93
C LYS A 250 0.31 -21.66 -3.03
N THR A 251 -0.44 -20.71 -3.60
CA THR A 251 0.03 -19.75 -4.61
C THR A 251 0.81 -18.58 -4.01
N LEU A 252 0.78 -18.38 -2.69
CA LEU A 252 1.48 -17.27 -2.04
C LEU A 252 2.98 -17.33 -2.27
N ARG A 253 3.52 -16.18 -2.67
CA ARG A 253 4.94 -15.87 -2.84
C ARG A 253 5.40 -14.81 -1.85
N HIS A 254 4.51 -13.91 -1.43
CA HIS A 254 4.79 -12.87 -0.45
C HIS A 254 3.73 -12.92 0.65
N LEU A 255 4.20 -13.07 1.90
CA LEU A 255 3.37 -13.00 3.08
C LEU A 255 3.98 -11.98 4.05
N ASP A 256 3.16 -11.01 4.46
CA ASP A 256 3.52 -10.08 5.52
C ASP A 256 2.51 -10.20 6.65
N ILE A 257 2.99 -10.61 7.81
CA ILE A 257 2.25 -10.73 9.08
C ILE A 257 2.97 -9.93 10.18
N SER A 258 3.71 -8.90 9.77
CA SER A 258 4.48 -8.04 10.65
C SER A 258 3.58 -7.17 11.54
N GLN A 259 4.12 -6.73 12.66
CA GLN A 259 3.42 -5.88 13.61
C GLN A 259 4.34 -4.77 14.13
N SER A 260 3.78 -3.63 14.51
CA SER A 260 4.54 -2.55 15.12
C SER A 260 4.51 -2.59 16.64
N SER A 261 3.61 -3.37 17.24
CA SER A 261 3.52 -3.61 18.68
C SER A 261 3.09 -5.05 18.98
N ASP A 262 3.62 -5.58 20.07
CA ASP A 262 3.25 -6.83 20.72
C ASP A 262 1.74 -6.94 21.08
N LYS A 263 1.03 -5.82 21.19
CA LYS A 263 -0.42 -5.76 21.40
C LYS A 263 -1.22 -6.39 20.27
N MET A 264 -0.65 -6.53 19.07
CA MET A 264 -1.34 -7.15 17.93
C MET A 264 -1.52 -8.67 18.09
N GLY A 265 -0.65 -9.30 18.87
CA GLY A 265 -0.69 -10.74 19.12
C GLY A 265 0.70 -11.30 19.38
N GLN A 266 0.73 -12.50 19.97
CA GLN A 266 1.92 -13.31 20.11
C GLN A 266 1.63 -14.72 19.62
N TYR A 267 2.65 -15.36 19.07
CA TYR A 267 2.55 -16.72 18.54
C TYR A 267 2.98 -17.70 19.62
N ASN A 268 2.15 -18.71 19.87
CA ASN A 268 2.51 -19.81 20.74
C ASN A 268 3.36 -20.82 19.97
N LYS A 269 4.34 -21.46 20.63
CA LYS A 269 5.24 -22.44 19.99
C LYS A 269 5.85 -21.87 18.70
N GLU A 270 6.56 -20.75 18.86
CA GLU A 270 7.04 -19.86 17.80
C GLU A 270 7.74 -20.62 16.68
N ASN A 271 8.71 -21.47 17.04
CA ASN A 271 9.48 -22.27 16.09
C ASN A 271 8.60 -23.24 15.29
N MET A 272 7.68 -23.95 15.95
CA MET A 272 6.74 -24.86 15.28
C MET A 272 5.77 -24.11 14.36
N THR A 273 5.31 -22.94 14.80
CA THR A 273 4.40 -22.11 14.02
C THR A 273 5.08 -21.52 12.78
N LEU A 274 6.31 -21.04 12.91
CA LEU A 274 7.10 -20.55 11.78
C LEU A 274 7.42 -21.69 10.80
N ALA A 275 7.78 -22.88 11.31
CA ALA A 275 7.97 -24.08 10.49
C ALA A 275 6.70 -24.42 9.70
N TYR A 276 5.55 -24.45 10.38
CA TYR A 276 4.25 -24.69 9.75
C TYR A 276 3.96 -23.73 8.60
N ILE A 277 4.27 -22.43 8.75
CA ILE A 277 4.08 -21.43 7.69
C ILE A 277 4.96 -21.75 6.47
N VAL A 278 6.27 -21.92 6.68
CA VAL A 278 7.22 -22.09 5.56
C VAL A 278 7.12 -23.44 4.87
N GLU A 279 6.72 -24.49 5.58
CA GLU A 279 6.43 -25.82 5.02
C GLU A 279 5.10 -25.82 4.26
N SER A 280 4.09 -25.10 4.79
CA SER A 280 2.78 -25.02 4.14
C SER A 280 2.77 -24.15 2.89
N LEU A 281 3.71 -23.20 2.75
CA LEU A 281 3.76 -22.26 1.62
C LEU A 281 4.99 -22.54 0.73
N PRO A 282 4.91 -23.54 -0.17
CA PRO A 282 6.06 -24.03 -0.94
C PRO A 282 6.54 -23.06 -2.02
N ASN A 283 5.80 -22.00 -2.34
CA ASN A 283 6.21 -20.97 -3.29
C ASN A 283 6.64 -19.66 -2.62
N LEU A 284 6.69 -19.63 -1.29
CA LEU A 284 7.01 -18.41 -0.54
C LEU A 284 8.43 -17.95 -0.87
N GLU A 285 8.58 -16.69 -1.26
CA GLU A 285 9.85 -16.04 -1.59
C GLU A 285 10.15 -14.90 -0.62
N SER A 286 9.12 -14.26 -0.07
CA SER A 286 9.21 -13.15 0.86
C SER A 286 8.33 -13.41 2.06
N LEU A 287 8.90 -13.29 3.25
CA LEU A 287 8.19 -13.41 4.51
C LEU A 287 8.55 -12.23 5.41
N ASP A 288 7.57 -11.46 5.85
CA ASP A 288 7.79 -10.42 6.84
C ASP A 288 7.15 -10.81 8.18
N ILE A 289 8.00 -11.01 9.19
CA ILE A 289 7.61 -11.32 10.57
C ILE A 289 8.13 -10.24 11.54
N SER A 290 8.46 -9.06 11.02
CA SER A 290 8.99 -7.93 11.80
C SER A 290 8.08 -7.59 12.97
N GLY A 291 8.67 -7.27 14.12
CA GLY A 291 7.96 -6.96 15.37
C GLY A 291 7.26 -8.14 16.06
N THR A 292 7.37 -9.37 15.54
CA THR A 292 6.78 -10.57 16.16
C THR A 292 7.79 -11.35 17.00
N ASN A 293 7.30 -12.38 17.71
CA ASN A 293 8.13 -13.39 18.39
C ASN A 293 8.41 -14.64 17.53
N LEU A 294 7.94 -14.72 16.27
CA LEU A 294 7.96 -15.95 15.46
C LEU A 294 9.34 -16.56 15.22
N ALA A 295 10.40 -15.74 15.28
CA ALA A 295 11.76 -16.24 15.13
C ALA A 295 12.26 -17.04 16.35
N GLY A 296 11.44 -17.21 17.39
CA GLY A 296 11.76 -17.97 18.59
C GLY A 296 12.75 -17.27 19.51
N THR A 297 13.09 -17.93 20.62
CA THR A 297 13.90 -17.33 21.70
C THR A 297 15.41 -17.35 21.46
N GLY A 298 15.88 -18.10 20.46
CA GLY A 298 17.31 -18.28 20.18
C GLY A 298 18.03 -19.23 21.14
N ILE A 299 17.30 -19.89 22.05
CA ILE A 299 17.83 -21.00 22.85
C ILE A 299 17.79 -22.25 21.98
N ALA A 300 18.92 -22.95 21.89
CA ALA A 300 19.02 -24.21 21.16
C ALA A 300 18.03 -25.23 21.74
N GLU A 301 16.95 -25.52 21.00
CA GLU A 301 16.13 -26.68 21.27
C GLU A 301 16.97 -27.93 20.99
N HIS A 302 16.87 -28.97 21.85
CA HIS A 302 17.69 -30.20 21.76
C HIS A 302 17.58 -30.96 20.42
N SER A 303 16.75 -30.48 19.49
CA SER A 303 16.49 -31.00 18.15
C SER A 303 16.87 -30.03 17.02
N ALA A 304 17.66 -28.99 17.27
CA ALA A 304 18.08 -28.02 16.26
C ALA A 304 18.76 -28.73 15.07
N LEU A 305 18.10 -28.73 13.93
CA LEU A 305 18.68 -29.18 12.67
C LEU A 305 19.89 -28.28 12.37
N PRO A 306 21.07 -28.85 12.07
CA PRO A 306 22.25 -28.06 11.75
C PRO A 306 21.98 -27.16 10.53
N GLY A 307 22.34 -25.87 10.61
CA GLY A 307 22.36 -24.94 9.48
C GLY A 307 21.43 -23.72 9.53
N THR A 308 20.74 -23.46 10.65
CA THR A 308 20.01 -22.20 10.88
C THR A 308 19.92 -21.88 12.38
N ASP A 309 20.09 -20.60 12.72
CA ASP A 309 19.87 -20.08 14.09
C ASP A 309 18.40 -19.73 14.35
N ILE A 310 17.53 -19.91 13.34
CA ILE A 310 16.08 -19.76 13.44
C ILE A 310 15.48 -21.15 13.10
N PRO A 311 15.21 -22.01 14.10
CA PRO A 311 14.77 -23.39 13.87
C PRO A 311 13.53 -23.52 12.98
N GLY A 312 12.57 -22.60 13.14
CA GLY A 312 11.37 -22.55 12.31
C GLY A 312 11.62 -22.30 10.81
N LEU A 313 12.84 -21.92 10.42
CA LEU A 313 13.24 -21.73 9.02
C LEU A 313 14.09 -22.87 8.45
N ALA A 314 14.23 -24.00 9.15
CA ALA A 314 15.06 -25.12 8.69
C ALA A 314 14.72 -25.59 7.26
N TRP A 315 13.43 -25.58 6.88
CA TRP A 315 12.97 -25.92 5.53
C TRP A 315 13.50 -24.97 4.42
N ARG A 316 14.07 -23.83 4.79
CA ARG A 316 14.59 -22.80 3.88
C ARG A 316 16.11 -22.85 3.72
N ILE A 317 16.85 -23.71 4.43
CA ILE A 317 18.31 -23.81 4.32
C ILE A 317 18.75 -24.06 2.87
N GLY A 318 18.16 -25.05 2.21
CA GLY A 318 18.47 -25.38 0.80
C GLY A 318 17.81 -24.45 -0.23
N ARG A 319 16.85 -23.62 0.19
CA ARG A 319 16.16 -22.66 -0.68
C ARG A 319 15.82 -21.37 0.10
N PRO A 320 16.83 -20.51 0.33
CA PRO A 320 16.67 -19.30 1.14
C PRO A 320 15.54 -18.42 0.64
N LEU A 321 14.88 -17.70 1.54
CA LEU A 321 13.94 -16.64 1.16
C LEU A 321 14.70 -15.54 0.39
N TRP A 322 14.04 -14.92 -0.58
CA TRP A 322 14.57 -13.72 -1.21
C TRP A 322 14.57 -12.55 -0.22
N PHE A 323 13.50 -12.41 0.56
CA PHE A 323 13.36 -11.42 1.63
C PHE A 323 12.84 -12.06 2.92
N LEU A 324 13.43 -11.68 4.05
CA LEU A 324 12.95 -11.98 5.39
C LEU A 324 12.92 -10.70 6.24
N GLY A 325 11.73 -10.32 6.70
CA GLY A 325 11.58 -9.18 7.58
C GLY A 325 11.81 -9.56 9.03
N LEU A 326 12.87 -9.03 9.66
CA LEU A 326 13.22 -9.27 11.06
C LEU A 326 13.34 -7.98 11.88
N TYR A 327 12.97 -6.82 11.33
CA TYR A 327 13.11 -5.54 12.03
C TYR A 327 12.26 -5.50 13.31
N GLY A 328 12.91 -5.21 14.44
CA GLY A 328 12.25 -5.16 15.75
C GLY A 328 11.65 -6.49 16.22
N THR A 329 12.04 -7.63 15.63
CA THR A 329 11.68 -8.97 16.15
C THR A 329 12.22 -9.18 17.55
N LEU A 330 11.51 -9.97 18.37
CA LEU A 330 11.98 -10.27 19.73
C LEU A 330 13.26 -11.10 19.72
N HIS A 331 13.97 -11.08 20.86
CA HIS A 331 15.18 -11.89 21.10
C HIS A 331 16.32 -11.66 20.09
N GLY A 332 16.38 -10.46 19.50
CA GLY A 332 17.46 -10.05 18.59
C GLY A 332 17.61 -10.97 17.38
N ALA A 333 16.51 -11.50 16.83
CA ALA A 333 16.58 -12.51 15.79
C ALA A 333 17.31 -12.06 14.52
N CYS A 334 17.26 -10.77 14.19
CA CYS A 334 18.00 -10.16 13.08
C CYS A 334 19.54 -10.20 13.24
N ARG A 335 20.04 -10.40 14.47
CA ARG A 335 21.48 -10.44 14.81
C ARG A 335 22.07 -11.85 14.77
N ARG A 336 21.26 -12.87 14.46
CA ARG A 336 21.71 -14.26 14.34
C ARG A 336 22.53 -14.45 13.06
N HIS A 337 23.41 -15.45 13.04
CA HIS A 337 24.40 -15.61 11.96
C HIS A 337 23.81 -16.40 10.80
N ASP A 338 23.25 -17.57 11.09
CA ASP A 338 22.75 -18.49 10.06
C ASP A 338 21.26 -18.23 9.80
N ILE A 339 20.97 -17.20 9.02
CA ILE A 339 19.60 -16.82 8.61
C ILE A 339 19.40 -17.19 7.13
N PRO A 340 18.45 -18.09 6.78
CA PRO A 340 18.25 -18.56 5.40
C PRO A 340 17.46 -17.55 4.55
N ALA A 341 18.01 -16.35 4.33
CA ALA A 341 17.46 -15.31 3.48
C ALA A 341 18.53 -14.46 2.78
N LYS A 342 18.22 -13.92 1.60
CA LYS A 342 19.16 -13.07 0.82
C LYS A 342 19.12 -11.59 1.22
N HIS A 343 17.93 -11.08 1.53
CA HIS A 343 17.72 -9.72 2.02
C HIS A 343 16.99 -9.80 3.35
N ILE A 344 17.55 -9.16 4.37
CA ILE A 344 17.04 -9.20 5.73
C ILE A 344 16.79 -7.76 6.16
N SER A 345 15.55 -7.44 6.54
CA SER A 345 15.28 -6.17 7.25
C SER A 345 15.61 -6.37 8.73
N GLY A 346 16.21 -5.37 9.37
CA GLY A 346 16.69 -5.51 10.74
C GLY A 346 17.44 -4.27 11.22
N ASP A 347 17.80 -4.26 12.49
CA ASP A 347 18.50 -3.21 13.20
C ASP A 347 19.95 -3.62 13.58
N ALA A 348 20.47 -4.71 13.00
CA ALA A 348 21.77 -5.24 13.37
C ALA A 348 22.96 -4.51 12.73
N ASN A 349 22.77 -3.93 11.53
CA ASN A 349 23.81 -3.26 10.75
C ASN A 349 23.20 -2.37 9.65
N GLU A 350 24.04 -1.54 9.03
CA GLU A 350 23.69 -0.64 7.93
C GLU A 350 22.87 -1.29 6.82
N ARG A 351 23.29 -2.46 6.32
CA ARG A 351 22.59 -3.14 5.22
C ARG A 351 21.17 -3.53 5.62
N GLN A 352 20.98 -4.09 6.81
CA GLN A 352 19.65 -4.46 7.29
C GLN A 352 18.75 -3.25 7.51
N ILE A 353 19.32 -2.15 8.02
CA ILE A 353 18.59 -0.91 8.28
C ILE A 353 18.16 -0.27 6.95
N LEU A 354 19.01 -0.24 5.92
CA LEU A 354 18.65 0.27 4.58
C LEU A 354 17.58 -0.60 3.90
N VAL A 355 17.65 -1.93 4.06
CA VAL A 355 16.59 -2.84 3.62
C VAL A 355 15.28 -2.54 4.34
N ALA A 356 15.30 -2.34 5.66
CA ALA A 356 14.12 -1.95 6.43
C ALA A 356 13.55 -0.59 5.97
N ALA A 357 14.43 0.39 5.74
CA ALA A 357 14.03 1.75 5.38
C ALA A 357 13.31 1.76 4.03
N SER A 358 13.84 1.00 3.06
CA SER A 358 13.24 0.83 1.73
C SER A 358 11.92 0.05 1.80
N GLN A 359 11.86 -1.01 2.59
CA GLN A 359 10.68 -1.87 2.70
C GLN A 359 9.50 -1.19 3.40
N TYR A 360 9.77 -0.34 4.39
CA TYR A 360 8.76 0.23 5.28
C TYR A 360 8.39 1.69 4.97
N LEU A 361 8.71 2.19 3.77
CA LEU A 361 8.38 3.55 3.33
C LEU A 361 6.91 3.94 3.51
N GLU A 362 5.97 2.99 3.45
CA GLU A 362 4.53 3.26 3.59
C GLU A 362 4.00 3.09 5.03
N ARG A 363 4.88 2.77 6.00
CA ARG A 363 4.53 2.42 7.40
C ARG A 363 5.14 3.40 8.38
N PRO A 364 4.47 4.53 8.67
CA PRO A 364 5.10 5.63 9.42
C PRO A 364 5.57 5.23 10.82
N ASP A 365 4.86 4.32 11.47
CA ASP A 365 5.13 3.78 12.81
C ASP A 365 6.39 2.90 12.88
N ILE A 366 6.70 2.15 11.81
CA ILE A 366 7.98 1.43 11.69
C ILE A 366 9.06 2.36 11.17
N LEU A 367 8.75 3.13 10.13
CA LEU A 367 9.70 4.00 9.43
C LEU A 367 10.36 5.01 10.35
N GLN A 368 9.62 5.60 11.31
CA GLN A 368 10.20 6.47 12.33
C GLN A 368 11.36 5.81 13.08
N ARG A 369 11.19 4.55 13.50
CA ARG A 369 12.23 3.81 14.23
C ARG A 369 13.43 3.52 13.34
N VAL A 370 13.17 3.13 12.09
CA VAL A 370 14.23 2.87 11.11
C VAL A 370 15.06 4.13 10.82
N LEU A 371 14.40 5.29 10.65
CA LEU A 371 15.09 6.57 10.45
C LEU A 371 15.94 6.95 11.67
N ASN A 372 15.46 6.68 12.88
CA ASN A 372 16.28 6.88 14.08
C ASN A 372 17.52 5.99 14.08
N ASP A 373 17.40 4.72 13.68
CA ASP A 373 18.56 3.81 13.58
C ASP A 373 19.55 4.31 12.50
N LEU A 374 19.06 4.77 11.35
CA LEU A 374 19.89 5.42 10.33
C LEU A 374 20.61 6.66 10.85
N TYR A 375 19.93 7.50 11.64
CA TYR A 375 20.54 8.66 12.26
C TYR A 375 21.66 8.26 13.23
N GLN A 376 21.47 7.20 14.04
CA GLN A 376 22.52 6.69 14.92
C GLN A 376 23.74 6.23 14.11
N LEU A 377 23.52 5.50 13.00
CA LEU A 377 24.59 5.09 12.09
C LEU A 377 25.36 6.29 11.56
N PHE A 378 24.70 7.34 11.07
CA PHE A 378 25.38 8.54 10.56
C PHE A 378 26.18 9.28 11.63
N ARG A 379 25.71 9.26 12.87
CA ARG A 379 26.32 10.01 13.97
C ARG A 379 27.54 9.31 14.56
N TYR A 380 27.51 7.99 14.66
CA TYR A 380 28.49 7.21 15.43
C TYR A 380 29.28 6.20 14.60
N GLU A 381 28.84 5.89 13.39
CA GLU A 381 29.47 4.91 12.50
C GLU A 381 29.81 5.52 11.12
N SER A 382 30.61 4.80 10.33
CA SER A 382 30.86 5.17 8.93
C SER A 382 29.79 4.55 8.03
N CYS A 383 28.85 5.34 7.55
CA CYS A 383 27.89 4.90 6.53
C CYS A 383 28.62 4.68 5.19
N GLN A 384 28.58 3.45 4.69
CA GLN A 384 29.23 3.06 3.44
C GLN A 384 28.39 3.45 2.22
N ASP A 385 27.06 3.36 2.31
CA ASP A 385 26.12 3.66 1.22
C ASP A 385 25.29 4.91 1.51
N ILE A 386 25.99 6.05 1.58
CA ILE A 386 25.38 7.35 1.88
C ILE A 386 24.34 7.76 0.85
N HIS A 387 24.49 7.35 -0.41
CA HIS A 387 23.58 7.70 -1.50
C HIS A 387 22.24 7.01 -1.33
N THR A 388 22.23 5.69 -1.10
CA THR A 388 20.98 4.96 -0.83
C THR A 388 20.34 5.48 0.45
N ALA A 389 21.12 5.70 1.51
CA ALA A 389 20.60 6.19 2.77
C ALA A 389 19.91 7.57 2.62
N MET A 390 20.55 8.51 1.94
CA MET A 390 19.95 9.83 1.65
C MET A 390 18.74 9.74 0.73
N SER A 391 18.77 8.88 -0.29
CA SER A 391 17.61 8.69 -1.17
C SER A 391 16.40 8.17 -0.40
N VAL A 392 16.59 7.25 0.54
CA VAL A 392 15.49 6.69 1.33
C VAL A 392 14.97 7.70 2.34
N VAL A 393 15.83 8.49 2.98
CA VAL A 393 15.43 9.58 3.88
C VAL A 393 14.56 10.60 3.15
N LEU A 394 15.02 11.10 1.99
CA LEU A 394 14.27 12.08 1.20
C LEU A 394 12.92 11.52 0.74
N GLU A 395 12.89 10.27 0.26
CA GLU A 395 11.65 9.61 -0.14
C GLU A 395 10.69 9.42 1.05
N ALA A 396 11.20 9.07 2.24
CA ALA A 396 10.41 8.94 3.45
C ALA A 396 9.78 10.28 3.87
N MET A 397 10.56 11.36 3.83
CA MET A 397 10.09 12.71 4.15
C MET A 397 9.04 13.20 3.14
N ASP A 398 9.27 13.00 1.84
CA ASP A 398 8.33 13.41 0.78
C ASP A 398 6.99 12.65 0.88
N ARG A 399 7.03 11.34 1.19
CA ARG A 399 5.82 10.54 1.36
C ARG A 399 4.99 10.89 2.60
N HIS A 400 5.64 11.43 3.64
CA HIS A 400 5.00 11.69 4.94
C HIS A 400 5.17 13.13 5.42
N ILE A 401 4.89 14.10 4.54
CA ILE A 401 4.97 15.55 4.81
C ILE A 401 4.26 15.96 6.11
N THR A 402 3.09 15.37 6.41
CA THR A 402 2.29 15.71 7.60
C THR A 402 2.76 15.01 8.89
N ALA A 403 3.65 14.01 8.79
CA ALA A 403 4.12 13.24 9.93
C ALA A 403 5.35 13.91 10.56
N LYS A 404 5.12 14.80 11.54
CA LYS A 404 6.18 15.57 12.21
C LYS A 404 7.37 14.73 12.68
N HIS A 405 7.11 13.54 13.22
CA HIS A 405 8.15 12.66 13.72
C HIS A 405 9.06 12.11 12.61
N ILE A 406 8.53 11.85 11.41
CA ILE A 406 9.34 11.46 10.24
C ILE A 406 10.17 12.66 9.77
N GLN A 407 9.58 13.85 9.71
CA GLN A 407 10.29 15.07 9.30
C GLN A 407 11.42 15.52 10.26
N ILE A 408 11.38 15.06 11.51
CA ILE A 408 12.43 15.32 12.51
C ILE A 408 13.50 14.24 12.50
N SER A 409 13.11 12.98 12.22
CA SER A 409 14.01 11.82 12.31
C SER A 409 14.79 11.59 11.01
N GLY A 410 14.21 11.94 9.86
CA GLY A 410 14.90 12.05 8.57
C GLY A 410 15.56 13.41 8.45
#